data_AF-A0A374TAV8-F1
#
_entry.id   AF-A0A374TAV8-F1
#
_cell.length_a   1.000
_cell.length_b   1.000
_cell.length_c   1.000
_cell.angle_alpha   90.00
_cell.angle_beta   90.00
_cell.angle_gamma   90.00
#
_symmetry.space_group_name_H-M   'P 1'
#
loop_
_entity.id
_entity.type
_entity.pdbx_description
1 polymer ?
#
loop_
_entity_poly.entity_id
_entity_poly.type
_entity_poly.pdbx_seq_one_letter_code
_entity_poly.pdbx_strand_id
1 'polypeptide(L)' 'MVHTARHTFATMMLTLGADIYTTSKLLGHSRISTTEIYAKIIDKKKDEAVGLIDKFFDKD' A
#
# COMPACT_ATOMS: atom_id res chain seq x y z
N MET A 1 -7.70 7.78 -19.66
CA MET A 1 -7.66 6.31 -19.72
C MET A 1 -6.43 5.72 -19.00
N VAL A 2 -5.20 6.23 -19.21
CA VAL A 2 -3.97 5.72 -18.56
C VAL A 2 -3.90 5.98 -17.04
N HIS A 3 -4.51 7.07 -16.54
CA HIS A 3 -4.53 7.38 -15.11
C HIS A 3 -5.25 6.30 -14.27
N THR A 4 -6.43 5.84 -14.69
CA THR A 4 -7.18 4.81 -13.97
C THR A 4 -6.41 3.50 -13.90
N ALA A 5 -5.78 3.07 -15.01
CA ALA A 5 -4.97 1.86 -15.03
C ALA A 5 -3.75 1.96 -14.08
N ARG A 6 -3.07 3.11 -14.02
CA ARG A 6 -1.98 3.35 -13.05
C ARG A 6 -2.48 3.34 -11.61
N HIS A 7 -3.64 3.95 -11.33
CA HIS A 7 -4.26 3.94 -10.01
C HIS A 7 -4.62 2.52 -9.56
N THR A 8 -5.23 1.73 -10.45
CA THR A 8 -5.59 0.33 -10.16
C THR A 8 -4.35 -0.53 -9.97
N PHE A 9 -3.31 -0.36 -10.79
CA PHE A 9 -2.05 -1.09 -10.65
C PHE A 9 -1.33 -0.75 -9.34
N ALA A 10 -1.24 0.53 -8.98
CA ALA A 10 -0.65 0.97 -7.72
C ALA A 10 -1.42 0.38 -6.52
N THR A 11 -2.74 0.48 -6.53
CA THR A 11 -3.60 -0.05 -5.46
C THR A 11 -3.48 -1.57 -5.32
N MET A 12 -3.43 -2.30 -6.43
CA MET A 12 -3.26 -3.76 -6.42
C MET A 12 -1.89 -4.17 -5.89
N MET A 13 -0.80 -3.60 -6.40
CA MET A 13 0.56 -3.91 -5.92
C MET A 13 0.70 -3.69 -4.42
N LEU A 14 0.22 -2.55 -3.93
CA LEU A 14 0.26 -2.22 -2.51
C LEU A 14 -0.67 -3.12 -1.67
N THR A 15 -1.81 -3.53 -2.23
CA THR A 15 -2.72 -4.49 -1.57
C THR A 15 -2.13 -5.89 -1.49
N LEU A 16 -1.34 -6.29 -2.47
CA LEU A 16 -0.61 -7.57 -2.49
C LEU A 16 0.64 -7.56 -1.58
N GLY A 17 0.92 -6.44 -0.91
CA GLY A 17 2.06 -6.31 0.00
C GLY A 17 3.37 -5.94 -0.70
N ALA A 18 3.32 -5.48 -1.96
CA ALA A 18 4.50 -4.97 -2.63
C ALA A 18 4.93 -3.63 -2.03
N ASP A 19 6.25 -3.45 -1.89
CA ASP A 19 6.81 -2.21 -1.38
C ASP A 19 6.53 -1.02 -2.32
N ILE A 20 6.47 0.17 -1.73
CA ILE A 20 6.19 1.40 -2.46
C ILE A 20 7.30 1.76 -3.46
N TYR A 21 8.56 1.44 -3.16
CA TYR A 21 9.68 1.59 -4.09
C TYR A 21 9.49 0.68 -5.29
N THR A 22 9.15 -0.58 -5.06
CA THR A 22 8.92 -1.56 -6.13
C THR A 22 7.78 -1.11 -7.03
N THR A 23 6.66 -0.69 -6.44
CA THR A 23 5.50 -0.18 -7.17
C THR A 23 5.83 1.09 -7.96
N SER A 24 6.59 2.02 -7.37
CA SER A 24 7.05 3.25 -8.03
C SER A 24 7.95 2.95 -9.25
N LYS A 25 8.86 1.99 -9.11
CA LYS A 25 9.78 1.57 -10.16
C LYS A 25 9.04 0.87 -11.31
N LEU A 26 8.04 0.05 -11.01
CA LEU A 26 7.17 -0.60 -12.00
C LEU A 26 6.28 0.38 -12.77
N LEU A 27 5.86 1.46 -12.13
CA LEU A 27 5.10 2.54 -12.75
C LEU A 27 5.98 3.53 -13.54
N GLY A 28 7.31 3.40 -13.47
CA GLY A 28 8.25 4.29 -14.13
C GLY A 28 8.24 5.71 -13.54
N HIS A 29 7.86 5.86 -12.27
CA HIS A 29 7.86 7.17 -11.61
C HIS A 29 9.31 7.53 -11.21
N SER A 30 9.85 8.61 -11.78
CA SER A 30 11.15 9.17 -11.37
C SER A 30 11.13 9.77 -9.96
N ARG A 31 9.92 10.00 -9.40
CA ARG A 31 9.71 10.53 -8.04
C ARG A 31 8.77 9.62 -7.25
N ILE A 32 9.27 9.13 -6.13
CA ILE A 32 8.50 8.30 -5.19
C ILE A 32 7.35 9.08 -4.54
N SER A 33 7.45 10.41 -4.45
CA SER A 33 6.41 11.29 -3.94
C SER A 33 5.04 11.09 -4.62
N THR A 34 5.06 10.76 -5.91
CA THR A 34 3.85 10.45 -6.70
C THR A 34 3.25 9.08 -6.37
N THR A 35 4.03 8.18 -5.79
CA THR A 35 3.57 6.87 -5.30
C THR A 35 3.21 6.93 -3.81
N GLU A 36 3.83 7.82 -3.03
CA GLU A 36 3.55 8.06 -1.60
C GLU A 36 2.10 8.43 -1.30
N ILE A 37 1.40 9.09 -2.23
CA ILE A 37 -0.05 9.32 -2.12
C ILE A 37 -0.85 8.03 -1.97
N TYR A 38 -0.36 6.88 -2.45
CA TYR A 38 -0.98 5.58 -2.25
C TYR A 38 -0.50 4.87 -0.98
N ALA A 39 0.61 5.30 -0.36
CA ALA A 39 1.14 4.71 0.88
C ALA A 39 0.14 4.80 2.03
N LYS A 40 -0.61 5.92 2.10
CA LYS A 40 -1.65 6.16 3.11
C LYS A 40 -2.72 5.07 3.16
N ILE A 41 -2.93 4.36 2.06
CA ILE A 41 -3.90 3.26 1.97
C ILE A 41 -3.36 2.01 2.69
N ILE A 42 -2.05 1.79 2.67
CA ILE A 42 -1.38 0.65 3.31
C ILE A 42 -1.28 0.85 4.81
N ASP A 43 -1.01 2.09 5.24
CA ASP A 43 -0.84 2.43 6.66
C ASP A 43 -2.09 2.05 7.46
N LYS A 44 -3.26 2.37 6.90
CA LYS A 44 -4.56 1.99 7.47
C LYS A 44 -4.75 0.47 7.58
N LYS A 45 -4.22 -0.32 6.64
CA LYS A 45 -4.26 -1.79 6.70
C LYS A 45 -3.26 -2.36 7.70
N LYS A 46 -2.10 -1.72 7.89
CA LYS A 46 -1.14 -2.13 8.93
C LYS A 46 -1.71 -1.90 10.32
N ASP A 47 -2.34 -0.75 10.56
CA ASP A 47 -3.00 -0.46 11.83
C ASP A 47 -4.10 -1.48 12.13
N GLU A 48 -4.89 -1.86 11.13
CA GLU A 48 -5.93 -2.88 11.25
C GLU A 48 -5.33 -4.26 11.55
N ALA A 49 -4.23 -4.63 10.90
CA ALA A 49 -3.52 -5.89 11.15
C ALA A 49 -2.88 -5.94 12.55
N VAL A 50 -2.30 -4.83 13.03
CA VAL A 50 -1.73 -4.72 14.38
C VAL A 50 -2.83 -4.80 15.43
N GLY A 51 -3.98 -4.15 15.20
CA GLY A 51 -5.13 -4.24 16.11
C GLY A 51 -5.76 -5.63 16.20
N LEU A 52 -5.62 -6.48 15.16
CA LEU A 52 -6.02 -7.89 15.23
C LEU A 52 -5.08 -8.73 16.10
N ILE A 53 -3.77 -8.42 16.06
CA ILE A 53 -2.78 -9.09 16.92
C ILE A 53 -3.04 -8.73 18.38
N ASP A 54 -3.29 -7.45 18.68
CA ASP A 54 -3.60 -6.97 20.03
C ASP A 54 -4.81 -7.70 20.65
N LYS A 55 -5.90 -7.83 19.88
CA LYS A 55 -7.10 -8.59 20.29
C LYS A 55 -6.87 -10.09 20.47
N PHE A 56 -5.85 -10.65 19.84
CA PHE A 56 -5.51 -12.06 19.96
C PHE A 56 -4.71 -12.33 21.25
N PHE A 57 -3.85 -11.38 21.66
CA PHE A 57 -3.04 -11.48 22.88
C PHE A 57 -3.80 -11.07 24.17
N ASP A 58 -4.86 -10.27 24.08
CA ASP A 58 -5.71 -9.89 25.24
C ASP A 58 -6.62 -11.03 25.74
N LYS A 59 -6.71 -12.15 25.01
CA LYS A 59 -7.60 -13.29 25.32
C LYS A 59 -6.94 -14.39 26.19
N ASP A 60 -5.76 -14.13 26.76
CA ASP A 60 -5.12 -14.99 27.77
C ASP A 60 -5.36 -14.47 29.20
#